data_AF-A0A0Q4JH22-F1
#
_entry.id   AF-A0A0Q4JH22-F1
#
_cell.length_a   1.000
_cell.length_b   1.000
_cell.length_c   1.000
_cell.angle_alpha   90.00
_cell.angle_beta   90.00
_cell.angle_gamma   90.00
#
_symmetry.space_group_name_H-M   'P 1'
#
loop_
_entity.id
_entity.type
_entity.pdbx_description
1 polymer ?
#
loop_
_entity_poly.entity_id
_entity_poly.type
_entity_poly.pdbx_seq_one_letter_code
_entity_poly.pdbx_strand_id
1 'polypeptide(L)'
;MIAVKRLQSLIWVILVALGALGAYMVSLKVATERNELMKVRAQIARAKADIRYLETEFSARASMRQLERWNQDDFMYATPTAQQYLGGERALAHLDGVQPNGPDYVAPPVMVAMVETPADLPSAPQKAPESPAATQIRSDIAVIREAHAADTVDKLPKPAPRTPAQQAKVDADVSKPNPIARKAERMAMLDAKLLDDSTLGDLSARAAREKRREQR
;
A
#
# COMPACT_ATOMS: atom_id res chain seq x y z
N MET A 1 -19.37 67.22 -35.61
CA MET A 1 -18.21 66.97 -34.72
C MET A 1 -18.57 66.27 -33.39
N ILE A 2 -19.81 66.35 -32.87
CA ILE A 2 -20.21 65.68 -31.61
C ILE A 2 -20.21 64.14 -31.72
N ALA A 3 -20.67 63.58 -32.85
CA ALA A 3 -20.71 62.13 -33.07
C ALA A 3 -19.32 61.46 -33.03
N VAL A 4 -18.30 62.11 -33.58
CA VAL A 4 -16.91 61.60 -33.60
C VAL A 4 -16.33 61.50 -32.19
N LYS A 5 -16.60 62.49 -31.34
CA LYS A 5 -16.14 62.52 -29.95
C LYS A 5 -16.82 61.42 -29.09
N ARG A 6 -18.08 61.10 -29.39
CA ARG A 6 -18.78 59.98 -28.74
C ARG A 6 -18.27 58.62 -29.21
N LEU A 7 -17.97 58.48 -30.50
CA LEU A 7 -17.36 57.25 -31.04
C LEU A 7 -15.98 56.99 -30.41
N GLN A 8 -15.15 58.04 -30.26
CA GLN A 8 -13.86 57.94 -29.57
C GLN A 8 -14.02 57.49 -28.10
N SER A 9 -15.01 58.03 -27.38
CA SER A 9 -15.33 57.59 -26.03
C SER A 9 -15.77 56.12 -25.97
N LEU A 10 -16.52 55.66 -26.97
CA LEU A 10 -16.99 54.27 -27.05
C LEU A 10 -15.81 53.30 -27.27
N ILE A 11 -14.85 53.67 -28.12
CA ILE A 11 -13.64 52.88 -28.40
C ILE A 11 -12.82 52.69 -27.12
N TRP A 12 -12.65 53.75 -26.32
CA TRP A 12 -11.96 53.65 -25.03
C TRP A 12 -12.64 52.68 -24.06
N VAL A 13 -13.98 52.70 -23.98
CA VAL A 13 -14.74 51.76 -23.14
C VAL A 13 -14.59 50.32 -23.63
N ILE A 14 -14.66 50.09 -24.94
CA ILE A 14 -14.45 48.76 -25.53
C ILE A 14 -13.04 48.25 -25.25
N LEU A 15 -12.03 49.11 -25.36
CA LEU A 15 -10.64 48.75 -25.09
C LEU A 15 -10.44 48.32 -23.63
N VAL A 16 -11.00 49.07 -22.67
CA VAL A 16 -10.97 48.71 -21.25
C VAL A 16 -11.73 47.40 -20.99
N ALA A 17 -12.91 47.22 -21.60
CA ALA A 17 -13.71 46.01 -21.48
C ALA A 17 -12.96 44.77 -22.01
N LEU A 18 -12.27 44.90 -23.16
CA LEU A 18 -11.45 43.83 -23.72
C LEU A 18 -10.26 43.48 -22.81
N GLY A 19 -9.60 44.50 -22.25
CA GLY A 19 -8.52 44.32 -21.29
C GLY A 19 -8.98 43.57 -20.03
N ALA A 20 -10.14 43.94 -19.48
CA ALA A 20 -10.75 43.25 -18.34
C ALA A 20 -11.11 41.80 -18.67
N LEU A 21 -11.65 41.54 -19.87
CA LEU A 21 -11.96 40.19 -20.32
C LEU A 21 -10.70 39.33 -20.49
N GLY A 22 -9.61 39.91 -21.02
CA GLY A 22 -8.31 39.25 -21.10
C GLY A 22 -7.75 38.87 -19.73
N ALA A 23 -7.79 39.80 -18.77
CA ALA A 23 -7.38 39.53 -17.39
C ALA A 23 -8.23 38.42 -16.74
N TYR A 24 -9.53 38.40 -17.02
CA TYR A 24 -10.43 37.34 -16.54
C TYR A 24 -10.07 35.96 -17.10
N MET A 25 -9.79 35.86 -18.40
CA MET A 25 -9.36 34.60 -19.03
C MET A 25 -8.08 34.05 -18.41
N VAL A 26 -7.10 34.93 -18.15
CA VAL A 26 -5.86 34.53 -17.46
C VAL A 26 -6.15 34.04 -16.04
N SER A 27 -7.02 34.73 -15.29
CA SER A 27 -7.40 34.29 -13.94
C SER A 27 -8.09 32.92 -13.93
N LEU A 28 -8.88 32.60 -14.96
CA LEU A 28 -9.50 31.28 -15.10
C LEU A 28 -8.46 30.19 -15.37
N LYS A 29 -7.46 30.48 -16.21
CA LYS A 29 -6.35 29.54 -16.50
C LYS A 29 -5.52 29.22 -15.26
N VAL A 30 -5.27 30.19 -14.39
CA VAL A 30 -4.57 29.97 -13.12
C VAL A 30 -5.27 28.92 -12.25
N ALA A 31 -6.61 28.90 -12.24
CA ALA A 31 -7.35 27.88 -11.50
C ALA A 31 -7.15 26.47 -12.09
N THR A 32 -7.15 26.33 -13.41
CA THR A 32 -6.90 25.05 -14.07
C THR A 32 -5.46 24.56 -13.85
N GLU A 33 -4.48 25.47 -13.93
CA GLU A 33 -3.07 25.12 -13.69
C GLU A 33 -2.82 24.70 -12.23
N ARG A 34 -3.47 25.36 -11.26
CA ARG A 34 -3.40 24.93 -9.86
C ARG A 34 -3.92 23.50 -9.67
N ASN A 35 -4.99 23.11 -10.37
CA ASN A 35 -5.52 21.76 -10.29
C ASN A 35 -4.55 20.72 -10.91
N GLU A 36 -3.97 21.03 -12.07
CA GLU A 36 -2.96 20.17 -12.68
C GLU A 36 -1.72 20.02 -11.77
N LEU A 37 -1.27 21.10 -11.13
CA LEU A 37 -0.19 21.04 -10.14
C LEU A 37 -0.54 20.13 -8.96
N MET A 38 -1.78 20.18 -8.45
CA MET A 38 -2.21 19.30 -7.36
C MET A 38 -2.24 17.82 -7.79
N LYS A 39 -2.66 17.54 -9.03
CA LYS A 39 -2.62 16.19 -9.60
C LYS A 39 -1.20 15.65 -9.71
N VAL A 40 -0.25 16.46 -10.21
CA VAL A 40 1.17 16.08 -10.27
C VAL A 40 1.74 15.86 -8.88
N ARG A 41 1.44 16.74 -7.91
CA ARG A 41 1.87 16.56 -6.51
C ARG A 41 1.37 15.24 -5.92
N ALA A 42 0.11 14.87 -6.19
CA ALA A 42 -0.45 13.59 -5.76
C ALA A 42 0.25 12.40 -6.42
N GLN A 43 0.60 12.50 -7.71
CA GLN A 43 1.39 11.47 -8.40
C GLN A 43 2.78 11.32 -7.82
N ILE A 44 3.48 12.41 -7.51
CA ILE A 44 4.80 12.39 -6.85
C ILE A 44 4.70 11.69 -5.49
N ALA A 45 3.67 11.99 -4.71
CA ALA A 45 3.46 11.37 -3.41
C ALA A 45 3.26 9.84 -3.53
N ARG A 46 2.47 9.39 -4.52
CA ARG A 46 2.28 7.96 -4.82
C ARG A 46 3.58 7.29 -5.25
N ALA A 47 4.30 7.87 -6.21
CA ALA A 47 5.57 7.34 -6.67
C ALA A 47 6.60 7.22 -5.53
N LYS A 48 6.64 8.19 -4.60
CA LYS A 48 7.49 8.11 -3.40
C LYS A 48 7.06 7.00 -2.43
N ALA A 49 5.77 6.67 -2.35
CA ALA A 49 5.32 5.54 -1.56
C ALA A 49 5.73 4.21 -2.22
N ASP A 50 5.57 4.11 -3.54
CA ASP A 50 5.97 2.94 -4.31
C ASP A 50 7.48 2.69 -4.20
N ILE A 51 8.31 3.72 -4.34
CA ILE A 51 9.77 3.61 -4.17
C ILE A 51 10.11 3.03 -2.80
N ARG A 52 9.52 3.56 -1.72
CA ARG A 52 9.78 3.06 -0.35
C ARG A 52 9.34 1.61 -0.18
N TYR A 53 8.22 1.23 -0.79
CA TYR A 53 7.76 -0.16 -0.79
C TYR A 53 8.75 -1.07 -1.51
N LEU A 54 9.20 -0.67 -2.72
CA LEU A 54 10.18 -1.42 -3.50
C LEU A 54 11.52 -1.54 -2.75
N GLU A 55 12.01 -0.46 -2.15
CA GLU A 55 13.23 -0.47 -1.34
C GLU A 55 13.14 -1.45 -0.17
N THR A 56 11.96 -1.54 0.47
CA THR A 56 11.72 -2.49 1.55
C THR A 56 11.74 -3.93 1.04
N GLU A 57 11.09 -4.22 -0.09
CA GLU A 57 11.16 -5.55 -0.71
C GLU A 57 12.59 -5.93 -1.10
N PHE A 58 13.35 -5.00 -1.71
CA PHE A 58 14.73 -5.24 -2.10
C PHE A 58 15.63 -5.48 -0.89
N SER A 59 15.48 -4.69 0.18
CA SER A 59 16.23 -4.89 1.43
C SER A 59 15.96 -6.26 2.03
N ALA A 60 14.69 -6.68 2.07
CA ALA A 60 14.32 -8.01 2.56
C ALA A 60 14.88 -9.15 1.70
N ARG A 61 14.89 -9.02 0.36
CA ARG A 61 15.47 -10.04 -0.53
C ARG A 61 17.00 -10.06 -0.50
N ALA A 62 17.64 -8.89 -0.33
CA ALA A 62 19.08 -8.79 -0.23
C ALA A 62 19.61 -9.34 1.11
N SER A 63 18.90 -9.09 2.21
CA SER A 63 19.29 -9.57 3.53
C SER A 63 19.33 -11.10 3.60
N MET A 64 18.38 -11.82 2.98
CA MET A 64 18.42 -13.29 2.91
C MET A 64 19.68 -13.81 2.21
N ARG A 65 20.04 -13.23 1.04
CA ARG A 65 21.25 -13.62 0.31
C ARG A 65 22.52 -13.25 1.06
N GLN A 66 22.49 -12.19 1.85
CA GLN A 66 23.61 -11.77 2.68
C GLN A 66 23.79 -12.70 3.87
N LEU A 67 22.70 -13.08 4.54
CA LEU A 67 22.70 -14.07 5.63
C LEU A 67 23.21 -15.42 5.14
N GLU A 68 22.78 -15.86 3.94
CA GLU A 68 23.28 -17.11 3.35
C GLU A 68 24.80 -17.05 3.10
N ARG A 69 25.32 -15.94 2.55
CA ARG A 69 26.77 -15.76 2.38
C ARG A 69 27.51 -15.76 3.71
N TRP A 70 27.03 -15.00 4.69
CA TRP A 70 27.66 -14.96 6.01
C TRP A 70 27.65 -16.32 6.70
N ASN A 71 26.55 -17.09 6.57
CA ASN A 71 26.46 -18.44 7.13
C ASN A 71 27.46 -19.41 6.46
N GLN A 72 27.68 -19.26 5.16
CA GLN A 72 28.68 -20.04 4.42
C GLN A 72 30.12 -19.62 4.76
N ASP A 73 30.39 -18.31 4.87
CA ASP A 73 31.74 -17.79 5.07
C ASP A 73 32.26 -18.02 6.50
N ASP A 74 31.46 -17.74 7.54
CA ASP A 74 31.89 -17.85 8.94
C ASP A 74 31.65 -19.24 9.55
N PHE A 75 30.51 -19.85 9.25
CA PHE A 75 30.10 -21.11 9.89
C PHE A 75 30.22 -22.33 8.99
N MET A 76 30.49 -22.14 7.68
CA MET A 76 30.47 -23.20 6.67
C MET A 76 29.19 -24.04 6.68
N TYR A 77 28.09 -23.49 7.21
CA TYR A 77 26.82 -24.20 7.26
C TYR A 77 26.13 -24.04 5.91
N ALA A 78 26.12 -25.12 5.14
CA ALA A 78 25.28 -25.25 3.96
C ALA A 78 23.91 -25.81 4.35
N THR A 79 22.85 -25.25 3.77
CA THR A 79 21.52 -25.84 3.85
C THR A 79 21.59 -27.25 3.26
N PRO A 80 21.15 -28.30 3.97
CA PRO A 80 21.29 -29.67 3.47
C PRO A 80 20.58 -29.82 2.12
N THR A 81 21.27 -30.42 1.14
CA THR A 81 20.70 -30.60 -0.20
C THR A 81 19.64 -31.70 -0.18
N ALA A 82 18.72 -31.69 -1.15
CA ALA A 82 17.65 -32.70 -1.25
C ALA A 82 18.19 -34.15 -1.28
N GLN A 83 19.43 -34.35 -1.73
CA GLN A 83 20.11 -35.65 -1.76
C GLN A 83 20.63 -36.13 -0.39
N GLN A 84 20.72 -35.23 0.59
CA GLN A 84 21.08 -35.55 1.98
C GLN A 84 19.86 -35.97 2.81
N TYR A 85 18.64 -35.80 2.29
CA TYR A 85 17.41 -36.29 2.92
C TYR A 85 17.01 -37.64 2.34
N LEU A 86 16.54 -38.53 3.21
CA LEU A 86 16.02 -39.83 2.81
C LEU A 86 14.62 -39.66 2.21
N GLY A 87 14.37 -40.29 1.07
CA GLY A 87 13.10 -40.19 0.35
C GLY A 87 11.90 -40.87 1.01
N GLY A 88 12.06 -41.49 2.19
CA GLY A 88 10.96 -42.07 2.97
C GLY A 88 11.34 -43.23 3.88
N GLU A 89 10.34 -43.81 4.55
CA GLU A 89 10.48 -44.85 5.58
C GLU A 89 11.20 -46.12 5.09
N ARG A 90 11.00 -46.49 3.82
CA ARG A 90 11.70 -47.63 3.23
C ARG A 90 13.19 -47.37 3.06
N ALA A 91 13.58 -46.14 2.69
CA ALA A 91 14.99 -45.74 2.59
C ALA A 91 15.64 -45.65 3.98
N LEU A 92 14.86 -45.28 5.01
CA LEU A 92 15.28 -45.31 6.41
C LEU A 92 15.55 -46.74 6.92
N ALA A 93 14.71 -47.71 6.56
CA ALA A 93 14.94 -49.12 6.92
C ALA A 93 16.21 -49.70 6.28
N HIS A 94 16.61 -49.22 5.11
CA HIS A 94 17.90 -49.56 4.49
C HIS A 94 19.10 -48.86 5.14
N LEU A 95 18.86 -47.87 6.01
CA LEU A 95 19.88 -47.17 6.78
C LEU A 95 20.15 -47.83 8.14
N ASP A 96 19.32 -48.80 8.56
CA ASP A 96 19.52 -49.60 9.77
C ASP A 96 20.80 -50.43 9.61
N GLY A 97 21.89 -49.98 10.24
CA GLY A 97 23.24 -50.57 10.11
C GLY A 97 24.31 -49.66 9.50
N VAL A 98 23.98 -48.44 9.08
CA VAL A 98 24.99 -47.45 8.66
C VAL A 98 25.59 -46.79 9.90
N GLN A 99 26.87 -47.07 10.17
CA GLN A 99 27.64 -46.33 11.17
C GLN A 99 27.83 -44.88 10.67
N PRO A 100 27.62 -43.84 11.49
CA PRO A 100 27.87 -42.47 11.08
C PRO A 100 29.32 -42.34 10.59
N ASN A 101 29.48 -41.88 9.35
CA ASN A 101 30.80 -41.62 8.78
C ASN A 101 31.30 -40.28 9.32
N GLY A 102 31.96 -40.31 10.48
CA GLY A 102 32.54 -39.15 11.14
C GLY A 102 32.88 -39.48 12.60
N PRO A 103 33.72 -38.67 13.27
CA PRO A 103 33.88 -38.79 14.71
C PRO A 103 32.50 -38.68 15.37
N ASP A 104 32.25 -39.46 16.43
CA ASP A 104 31.01 -39.39 17.21
C ASP A 104 30.73 -37.92 17.55
N TYR A 105 29.77 -37.33 16.85
CA TYR A 105 29.36 -35.96 17.09
C TYR A 105 28.52 -35.96 18.35
N VAL A 106 29.20 -35.90 19.49
CA VAL A 106 28.58 -35.60 20.76
C VAL A 106 28.31 -34.10 20.73
N ALA A 107 27.05 -33.71 20.46
CA ALA A 107 26.65 -32.33 20.60
C ALA A 107 27.08 -31.86 22.00
N PRO A 108 27.90 -30.80 22.12
CA PRO A 108 28.21 -30.23 23.42
C PRO A 108 26.89 -29.94 24.12
N PRO A 109 26.76 -30.22 25.43
CA PRO A 109 25.52 -29.95 26.15
C PRO A 109 25.14 -28.49 25.92
N VAL A 110 24.01 -28.28 25.25
CA VAL A 110 23.47 -26.94 25.00
C VAL A 110 23.16 -26.35 26.37
N MET A 111 24.04 -25.48 26.85
CA MET A 111 23.78 -24.68 28.03
C MET A 111 22.70 -23.68 27.66
N VAL A 112 21.44 -24.08 27.85
CA VAL A 112 20.32 -23.14 27.81
C VAL A 112 20.51 -22.19 28.98
N ALA A 113 20.82 -20.93 28.69
CA ALA A 113 20.67 -19.87 29.67
C ALA A 113 19.17 -19.74 29.93
N MET A 114 18.68 -20.46 30.94
CA MET A 114 17.35 -20.21 31.49
C MET A 114 17.39 -18.79 32.05
N VAL A 115 16.46 -17.93 31.64
CA VAL A 115 16.27 -16.64 32.32
C VAL A 115 15.72 -16.97 33.69
N GLU A 116 16.62 -17.08 34.67
CA GLU A 116 16.23 -17.10 36.08
C GLU A 116 15.55 -15.77 36.38
N THR A 117 14.36 -15.87 36.98
CA THR A 117 13.61 -14.70 37.42
C THR A 117 14.43 -13.99 38.51
N PRO A 118 14.38 -12.65 38.64
CA PRO A 118 15.36 -11.87 39.44
C PRO A 118 15.41 -12.15 40.95
N ALA A 119 14.65 -13.13 41.44
CA ALA A 119 14.52 -13.43 42.86
C ALA A 119 15.63 -14.36 43.42
N ASP A 120 16.35 -15.11 42.58
CA ASP A 120 17.23 -16.20 43.04
C ASP A 120 18.74 -16.01 42.79
N LEU A 121 19.20 -14.82 42.40
CA LEU A 121 20.63 -14.58 42.13
C LEU A 121 21.37 -14.03 43.37
N PRO A 122 22.44 -14.68 43.88
CA PRO A 122 23.33 -14.06 44.85
C PRO A 122 24.06 -12.87 44.23
N SER A 123 23.92 -11.70 44.84
CA SER A 123 24.56 -10.46 44.43
C SER A 123 26.08 -10.55 44.58
N ALA A 124 26.79 -10.86 43.49
CA ALA A 124 28.21 -10.59 43.36
C ALA A 124 28.45 -9.79 42.06
N PRO A 125 29.16 -8.65 42.11
CA PRO A 125 29.41 -7.83 40.94
C PRO A 125 30.45 -8.49 40.03
N GLN A 126 30.00 -9.30 39.08
CA GLN A 126 30.85 -9.79 37.99
C GLN A 126 30.97 -8.68 36.94
N LYS A 127 32.20 -8.22 36.67
CA LYS A 127 32.49 -7.27 35.60
C LYS A 127 32.21 -7.96 34.26
N ALA A 128 31.20 -7.49 33.54
CA ALA A 128 30.80 -8.03 32.25
C ALA A 128 31.96 -7.91 31.23
N PRO A 129 32.24 -8.95 30.43
CA PRO A 129 33.13 -8.81 29.28
C PRO A 129 32.48 -7.86 28.27
N GLU A 130 33.22 -6.83 27.86
CA GLU A 130 32.78 -5.88 26.84
C GLU A 130 32.69 -6.61 25.48
N SER A 131 31.47 -7.01 25.12
CA SER A 131 31.15 -7.52 23.80
C SER A 131 31.10 -6.36 22.80
N PRO A 132 31.80 -6.43 21.65
CA PRO A 132 31.76 -5.38 20.63
C PRO A 132 30.38 -5.23 19.96
N ALA A 133 29.41 -6.10 20.29
CA ALA A 133 28.05 -6.06 19.76
C ALA A 133 27.21 -4.89 20.29
N ALA A 134 27.55 -4.30 21.44
CA ALA A 134 26.79 -3.18 22.02
C ALA A 134 26.92 -1.88 21.19
N THR A 135 27.97 -1.75 20.38
CA THR A 135 28.21 -0.53 19.57
C THR A 135 27.39 -0.49 18.27
N GLN A 136 26.71 -1.58 17.90
CA GLN A 136 25.94 -1.65 16.64
C GLN A 136 24.43 -1.65 16.81
N ILE A 137 23.91 -1.58 18.04
CA ILE A 137 22.49 -1.31 18.25
C ILE A 137 22.25 0.18 18.04
N ARG A 138 22.16 0.57 16.78
CA ARG A 138 21.58 1.84 16.39
C ARG A 138 20.11 1.81 16.83
N SER A 139 19.80 2.55 17.88
CA SER A 139 18.50 2.62 18.55
C SER A 139 17.41 3.35 17.75
N ASP A 140 17.57 3.43 16.43
CA ASP A 140 16.62 3.98 15.46
C ASP A 140 15.73 2.90 14.81
N ILE A 141 15.82 1.64 15.26
CA ILE A 141 14.79 0.63 14.99
C ILE A 141 13.55 1.02 15.79
N ALA A 142 12.75 1.87 15.15
CA ALA A 142 11.39 2.17 15.53
C ALA A 142 10.67 0.85 15.80
N VAL A 143 10.23 0.69 17.04
CA VAL A 143 9.17 -0.25 17.43
C VAL A 143 8.15 -0.29 16.31
N ILE A 144 8.01 -1.45 15.68
CA ILE A 144 6.99 -1.71 14.67
C ILE A 144 5.65 -1.54 15.36
N ARG A 145 5.11 -0.32 15.29
CA ARG A 145 3.72 -0.04 15.59
C ARG A 145 2.95 -0.67 14.45
N GLU A 146 2.11 -1.64 14.77
CA GLU A 146 1.17 -2.26 13.84
C GLU A 146 0.56 -1.19 12.93
N ALA A 147 0.79 -1.33 11.63
CA ALA A 147 0.38 -0.35 10.64
C ALA A 147 -1.15 -0.39 10.52
N HIS A 148 -1.82 0.40 11.37
CA HIS A 148 -3.17 0.85 11.06
C HIS A 148 -3.09 1.61 9.73
N ALA A 149 -3.73 1.05 8.71
CA ALA A 149 -3.92 1.69 7.42
C ALA A 149 -4.35 3.14 7.62
N ALA A 150 -3.54 4.07 7.12
CA ALA A 150 -3.82 5.49 7.14
C ALA A 150 -4.99 5.78 6.20
N ASP A 151 -6.20 5.56 6.71
CA ASP A 151 -7.44 6.08 6.16
C ASP A 151 -7.56 7.54 6.63
N THR A 152 -6.68 8.42 6.12
CA THR A 152 -6.85 9.88 6.27
C THR A 152 -7.85 10.36 5.23
N VAL A 153 -9.08 9.90 5.36
CA VAL A 153 -10.25 10.70 5.01
C VAL A 153 -10.52 11.60 6.21
N ASP A 154 -10.62 12.91 5.98
CA ASP A 154 -11.15 13.86 6.97
C ASP A 154 -12.36 13.21 7.65
N LYS A 155 -12.21 12.92 8.94
CA LYS A 155 -13.22 12.24 9.74
C LYS A 155 -14.36 13.24 9.94
N LEU A 156 -15.24 13.36 8.94
CA LEU A 156 -16.55 13.96 9.13
C LEU A 156 -17.16 13.26 10.36
N PRO A 157 -17.74 14.02 11.31
CA PRO A 157 -18.30 13.44 12.52
C PRO A 157 -19.31 12.37 12.12
N LYS A 158 -18.98 11.11 12.42
CA LYS A 158 -19.90 9.99 12.22
C LYS A 158 -21.10 10.26 13.13
N PRO A 159 -22.30 10.51 12.58
CA PRO A 159 -23.46 10.78 13.42
C PRO A 159 -23.70 9.57 14.31
N ALA A 160 -23.92 9.81 15.60
CA ALA A 160 -24.22 8.77 16.58
C ALA A 160 -25.32 7.84 16.05
N PRO A 161 -25.22 6.51 16.30
CA PRO A 161 -26.27 5.58 15.91
C PRO A 161 -27.60 6.07 16.50
N ARG A 162 -28.54 6.40 15.61
CA ARG A 162 -29.88 6.82 15.99
C ARG A 162 -30.58 5.64 16.66
N THR A 163 -31.28 5.89 17.76
CA THR A 163 -32.17 4.89 18.33
C THR A 163 -33.28 4.55 17.34
N PRO A 164 -33.85 3.32 17.36
CA PRO A 164 -34.90 2.92 16.43
C PRO A 164 -36.10 3.89 16.42
N ALA A 165 -36.41 4.51 17.56
CA ALA A 165 -37.44 5.54 17.68
C ALA A 165 -37.12 6.86 16.97
N GLN A 166 -35.83 7.22 16.85
CA GLN A 166 -35.39 8.40 16.08
C GLN A 166 -35.35 8.11 14.59
N GLN A 167 -35.09 6.86 14.20
CA GLN A 167 -35.08 6.43 12.80
C GLN A 167 -36.50 6.44 12.22
N ALA A 168 -37.47 5.89 12.96
CA ALA A 168 -38.89 5.90 12.58
C ALA A 168 -39.47 7.33 12.39
N LYS A 169 -39.00 8.31 13.16
CA LYS A 169 -39.43 9.72 13.01
C LYS A 169 -38.84 10.40 11.78
N VAL A 170 -37.65 9.98 11.34
CA VAL A 170 -37.00 10.51 10.13
C VAL A 170 -37.58 9.85 8.89
N ASP A 171 -37.91 8.56 8.96
CA ASP A 171 -38.55 7.84 7.86
C ASP A 171 -40.02 8.28 7.65
N ALA A 172 -40.67 8.83 8.69
CA ALA A 172 -41.99 9.46 8.61
C ALA A 172 -41.98 10.92 8.10
N ASP A 173 -40.81 11.56 7.96
CA ASP A 173 -40.69 12.92 7.43
C ASP A 173 -40.61 12.91 5.90
N VAL A 174 -41.78 13.00 5.25
CA VAL A 174 -41.96 12.94 3.78
C VAL A 174 -41.47 14.23 3.07
N SER A 175 -41.02 15.25 3.82
CA SER A 175 -40.62 16.54 3.26
C SER A 175 -39.25 16.53 2.57
N LYS A 176 -38.44 15.49 2.79
CA LYS A 176 -37.09 15.35 2.21
C LYS A 176 -37.00 14.05 1.41
N PRO A 177 -36.60 14.08 0.13
CA PRO A 177 -36.49 12.87 -0.67
C PRO A 177 -35.47 11.90 -0.06
N ASN A 178 -35.89 10.66 0.18
CA ASN A 178 -35.10 9.62 0.83
C ASN A 178 -33.75 9.41 0.10
N PRO A 179 -32.60 9.53 0.78
CA PRO A 179 -31.28 9.37 0.18
C PRO A 179 -31.03 7.97 -0.39
N ILE A 180 -31.70 6.94 0.17
CA ILE A 180 -31.59 5.55 -0.28
C ILE A 180 -32.25 5.39 -1.65
N ALA A 181 -33.42 6.00 -1.87
CA ALA A 181 -34.11 5.98 -3.16
C ALA A 181 -33.28 6.63 -4.27
N ARG A 182 -32.63 7.77 -3.99
CA ARG A 182 -31.73 8.43 -4.95
C ARG A 182 -30.50 7.59 -5.29
N LYS A 183 -29.96 6.86 -4.32
CA LYS A 183 -28.80 5.97 -4.55
C LYS A 183 -29.21 4.79 -5.43
N ALA A 184 -30.38 4.19 -5.16
CA ALA A 184 -30.93 3.12 -5.98
C ALA A 184 -31.21 3.56 -7.42
N GLU A 185 -31.79 4.75 -7.61
CA GLU A 185 -32.05 5.32 -8.93
C GLU A 185 -30.75 5.60 -9.71
N ARG A 186 -29.72 6.14 -9.05
CA ARG A 186 -28.39 6.33 -9.67
C ARG A 186 -27.72 5.01 -10.03
N MET A 187 -27.86 3.99 -9.21
CA MET A 187 -27.35 2.65 -9.50
C MET A 187 -28.08 2.04 -10.71
N ALA A 188 -29.40 2.18 -10.80
CA ALA A 188 -30.18 1.73 -11.96
C ALA A 188 -29.80 2.47 -13.26
N MET A 189 -29.55 3.78 -13.20
CA MET A 189 -29.06 4.55 -14.36
C MET A 189 -27.65 4.12 -14.82
N LEU A 190 -26.78 3.76 -13.87
CA LEU A 190 -25.45 3.24 -14.19
C LEU A 190 -25.53 1.84 -14.80
N ASP A 191 -26.38 0.97 -14.24
CA ASP A 191 -26.61 -0.38 -14.74
C ASP A 191 -27.14 -0.34 -16.18
N ALA A 192 -28.15 0.49 -16.45
CA ALA A 192 -28.69 0.68 -17.80
C ALA A 192 -27.66 1.25 -18.80
N LYS A 193 -26.68 2.03 -18.33
CA LYS A 193 -25.62 2.59 -19.18
C LYS A 193 -24.47 1.60 -19.43
N LEU A 194 -24.27 0.65 -18.51
CA LEU A 194 -23.21 -0.36 -18.59
C LEU A 194 -23.68 -1.65 -19.28
N LEU A 195 -24.97 -1.97 -19.18
CA LEU A 195 -25.61 -3.11 -19.82
C LEU A 195 -26.39 -2.70 -21.08
N ASP A 196 -26.04 -1.57 -21.71
CA ASP A 196 -26.65 -1.19 -22.97
C ASP A 196 -26.35 -2.25 -24.04
N ASP A 197 -27.38 -2.65 -24.78
CA ASP A 197 -27.35 -3.78 -25.73
C ASP A 197 -26.27 -3.60 -26.80
N SER A 198 -25.92 -2.34 -27.09
CA SER A 198 -24.84 -1.97 -27.99
C SER A 198 -23.44 -2.38 -27.47
N THR A 199 -23.19 -2.22 -26.17
CA THR A 199 -21.90 -2.54 -25.54
C THR A 199 -21.68 -4.03 -25.39
N LEU A 200 -22.73 -4.78 -25.05
CA LEU A 200 -22.72 -6.24 -25.00
C LEU A 200 -22.58 -6.84 -26.41
N GLY A 201 -23.25 -6.23 -27.40
CA GLY A 201 -23.08 -6.54 -28.82
C GLY A 201 -21.63 -6.37 -29.29
N ASP A 202 -21.00 -5.24 -28.98
CA ASP A 202 -19.61 -4.97 -29.36
C ASP A 202 -18.61 -5.92 -28.68
N LEU A 203 -18.83 -6.24 -27.40
CA LEU A 203 -18.01 -7.21 -26.67
C LEU A 203 -18.11 -8.61 -27.29
N SER A 204 -19.32 -9.07 -27.60
CA SER A 204 -19.53 -10.39 -28.23
C SER A 204 -18.96 -10.45 -29.65
N ALA A 205 -19.11 -9.38 -30.44
CA ALA A 205 -18.55 -9.28 -31.78
C ALA A 205 -17.02 -9.27 -31.76
N ARG A 206 -16.41 -8.59 -30.79
CA ARG A 206 -14.95 -8.55 -30.61
C ARG A 206 -14.41 -9.90 -30.14
N ALA A 207 -15.07 -10.56 -29.19
CA ALA A 207 -14.71 -11.90 -28.75
C ALA A 207 -14.79 -12.94 -29.89
N ALA A 208 -15.81 -12.84 -30.74
CA ALA A 208 -15.94 -13.70 -31.93
C ALA A 208 -14.82 -13.47 -32.96
N ARG A 209 -14.34 -12.23 -33.11
CA ARG A 209 -13.21 -11.89 -34.00
C ARG A 209 -11.89 -12.41 -33.44
N GLU A 210 -11.68 -12.36 -32.13
CA GLU A 210 -10.48 -12.93 -31.49
C GLU A 210 -10.45 -14.45 -31.61
N LYS A 211 -11.57 -15.14 -31.33
CA LYS A 211 -11.66 -16.60 -31.48
C LYS A 211 -11.36 -17.08 -32.91
N ARG A 212 -11.73 -16.32 -33.94
CA ARG A 212 -11.40 -16.63 -35.34
C ARG A 212 -9.94 -16.39 -35.69
N ARG A 213 -9.25 -15.48 -34.99
CA ARG A 213 -7.82 -15.24 -35.16
C ARG A 213 -6.96 -16.33 -34.51
N GLU A 214 -7.40 -16.89 -33.39
CA GLU A 214 -6.69 -17.97 -32.69
C GLU A 214 -6.81 -19.34 -33.37
N GLN A 215 -7.79 -19.53 -34.26
CA GLN A 215 -8.01 -20.79 -35.00
C GLN A 215 -7.27 -20.85 -36.36
N ARG A 216 -6.46 -19.85 -36.69
CA ARG A 216 -5.62 -19.80 -37.91
C ARG A 216 -4.15 -19.88 -37.53
#